data_AF-A0A9P6JUQ7-F1
#
_entry.id   AF-A0A9P6JUQ7-F1
#
_cell.length_a   1.000
_cell.length_b   1.000
_cell.length_c   1.000
_cell.angle_alpha   90.00
_cell.angle_beta   90.00
_cell.angle_gamma   90.00
#
_symmetry.space_group_name_H-M   'P 1'
#
loop_
_entity.id
_entity.type
_entity.pdbx_description
1 polymer ?
#
loop_
_entity_poly.entity_id
_entity_poly.type
_entity_poly.pdbx_seq_one_letter_code
_entity_poly.pdbx_strand_id
1 'polypeptide(L)'
;MSVAATPAGYWFLRGFEIDKIAASVTYINMMSYDYHGQWDKNVDGQPKVASPHTSILDIQDSILLYSRAGVDMSKVNLGLAWYGRTYRLVNPTCSGYNCAMNDGGAKGPCSGSTGYLSQFEITDLLSYGATPHLDSTTQTYWLNLAGDLITFDRADTWNFKTRLAAQTCFGGTFVWSVDQVLPS
;
A
#
# COMPACT_ATOMS: atom_id res chain seq x y z
N MET A 1 2.93 20.27 18.36
CA MET A 1 3.39 19.56 17.14
C MET A 1 2.14 19.27 16.31
N SER A 2 2.00 19.91 15.15
CA SER A 2 0.84 19.72 14.26
C SER A 2 1.20 18.72 13.16
N VAL A 3 0.28 17.79 12.88
CA VAL A 3 0.50 16.69 11.92
C VAL A 3 -0.70 16.62 10.99
N ALA A 4 -0.43 16.39 9.70
CA ALA A 4 -1.44 15.99 8.73
C ALA A 4 -1.11 14.61 8.18
N ALA A 5 -2.13 13.76 8.01
CA ALA A 5 -2.03 12.57 7.17
C ALA A 5 -2.63 12.92 5.80
N THR A 6 -1.86 12.72 4.74
CA THR A 6 -2.25 13.17 3.39
C THR A 6 -2.18 12.02 2.40
N PRO A 7 -3.08 11.97 1.40
CA PRO A 7 -3.03 10.95 0.36
C PRO A 7 -1.75 11.02 -0.48
N ALA A 8 -1.36 9.91 -1.08
CA ALA A 8 -0.16 9.87 -1.93
C ALA A 8 -0.48 9.78 -3.43
N GLY A 9 -1.52 9.03 -3.81
CA GLY A 9 -1.89 8.86 -5.23
C GLY A 9 -2.43 10.13 -5.88
N TYR A 10 -2.06 10.35 -7.15
CA TYR A 10 -2.46 11.52 -7.94
C TYR A 10 -3.95 11.84 -7.84
N TRP A 11 -4.79 10.82 -8.04
CA TRP A 11 -6.24 10.99 -8.03
C TRP A 11 -6.77 11.48 -6.68
N PHE A 12 -6.20 10.97 -5.58
CA PHE A 12 -6.58 11.30 -4.20
C PHE A 12 -6.06 12.66 -3.75
N LEU A 13 -4.97 13.15 -4.35
CA LEU A 13 -4.41 14.47 -4.07
C LEU A 13 -5.15 15.62 -4.76
N ARG A 14 -6.05 15.33 -5.72
CA ARG A 14 -6.77 16.40 -6.41
C ARG A 14 -7.64 17.18 -5.42
N GLY A 15 -7.53 18.51 -5.47
CA GLY A 15 -8.20 19.43 -4.56
C GLY A 15 -7.45 19.72 -3.27
N PHE A 16 -6.29 19.09 -3.03
CA PHE A 16 -5.42 19.42 -1.90
C PHE A 16 -4.35 20.43 -2.32
N GLU A 17 -4.31 21.59 -1.66
CA GLU A 17 -3.22 22.56 -1.74
C GLU A 17 -2.08 22.09 -0.82
N ILE A 18 -1.38 21.04 -1.26
CA ILE A 18 -0.42 20.30 -0.42
C ILE A 18 0.75 21.17 0.05
N ASP A 19 1.11 22.18 -0.74
CA ASP A 19 2.08 23.23 -0.39
C ASP A 19 1.63 24.06 0.81
N LYS A 20 0.37 24.49 0.82
CA LYS A 20 -0.22 25.26 1.93
C LYS A 20 -0.40 24.40 3.18
N ILE A 21 -0.77 23.13 3.00
CA ILE A 21 -0.82 22.15 4.10
C ILE A 21 0.58 22.00 4.70
N ALA A 22 1.59 21.75 3.87
CA ALA A 22 2.98 21.59 4.32
C ALA A 22 3.51 22.83 5.06
N ALA A 23 3.12 24.04 4.66
CA ALA A 23 3.45 25.27 5.36
C ALA A 23 2.78 25.39 6.73
N SER A 24 1.62 24.76 6.92
CA SER A 24 0.79 24.90 8.14
C SER A 24 1.06 23.83 9.20
N VAL A 25 1.74 22.74 8.85
CA VAL A 25 2.01 21.61 9.77
C VAL A 25 3.49 21.45 10.10
N THR A 26 3.79 20.76 11.21
CA THR A 26 5.16 20.41 11.60
C THR A 26 5.74 19.36 10.65
N TYR A 27 4.98 18.30 10.39
CA TYR A 27 5.30 17.27 9.40
C TYR A 27 4.03 16.65 8.81
N ILE A 28 4.22 15.96 7.69
CA ILE A 28 3.18 15.24 6.95
C ILE A 28 3.47 13.75 7.04
N ASN A 29 2.45 12.95 7.34
CA ASN A 29 2.48 11.50 7.17
C ASN A 29 1.84 11.17 5.81
N MET A 30 2.67 10.90 4.80
CA MET A 30 2.19 10.56 3.47
C MET A 30 1.71 9.11 3.44
N MET A 31 0.41 8.90 3.21
CA MET A 31 -0.22 7.58 3.18
C MET A 31 0.14 6.85 1.87
N SER A 32 1.40 6.40 1.77
CA SER A 32 1.99 5.67 0.63
C SER A 32 1.56 4.21 0.57
N TYR A 33 0.27 4.00 0.69
CA TYR A 33 -0.42 2.70 0.63
C TYR A 33 -1.84 2.94 0.13
N ASP A 34 -2.53 1.85 -0.21
CA ASP A 34 -3.88 1.90 -0.81
C ASP A 34 -3.93 2.65 -2.15
N TYR A 35 -2.84 2.58 -2.92
CA TYR A 35 -2.87 3.02 -4.32
C TYR A 35 -3.87 2.21 -5.14
N HIS A 36 -3.98 0.91 -4.82
CA HIS A 36 -4.84 -0.05 -5.46
C HIS A 36 -5.62 -0.86 -4.42
N GLY A 37 -6.82 -1.31 -4.80
CA GLY A 37 -7.66 -2.13 -3.94
C GLY A 37 -8.92 -2.60 -4.62
N GLN A 38 -9.79 -3.31 -3.88
CA GLN A 38 -11.03 -3.86 -4.43
C GLN A 38 -11.97 -2.80 -5.05
N TRP A 39 -11.84 -1.54 -4.62
CA TRP A 39 -12.64 -0.42 -5.14
C TRP A 39 -12.32 -0.09 -6.60
N ASP A 40 -11.16 -0.49 -7.13
CA ASP A 40 -10.77 -0.26 -8.53
C ASP A 40 -11.79 -0.87 -9.51
N LYS A 41 -12.56 -1.89 -9.09
CA LYS A 41 -13.62 -2.51 -9.89
C LYS A 41 -14.76 -1.56 -10.24
N ASN A 42 -14.94 -0.52 -9.43
CA ASN A 42 -16.01 0.46 -9.51
C ASN A 42 -15.55 1.79 -10.14
N VAL A 43 -14.28 1.90 -10.55
CA VAL A 43 -13.74 3.12 -11.16
C VAL A 43 -13.77 2.96 -12.68
N ASP A 44 -14.55 3.80 -13.35
CA ASP A 44 -14.64 3.80 -14.81
C ASP A 44 -13.28 4.10 -15.45
N GLY A 45 -12.90 3.27 -16.42
CA GLY A 45 -11.63 3.40 -17.14
C GLY A 45 -10.41 2.82 -16.41
N GLN A 46 -10.53 2.35 -15.17
CA GLN A 46 -9.46 1.62 -14.48
C GLN A 46 -9.49 0.12 -14.82
N PRO A 47 -8.33 -0.53 -15.03
CA PRO A 47 -8.26 -1.97 -15.16
C PRO A 47 -8.79 -2.68 -13.92
N LYS A 48 -9.75 -3.61 -14.11
CA LYS A 48 -10.34 -4.41 -13.03
C LYS A 48 -9.47 -5.61 -12.70
N VAL A 49 -8.26 -5.34 -12.23
CA VAL A 49 -7.23 -6.36 -12.00
C VAL A 49 -6.63 -6.22 -10.60
N ALA A 50 -6.04 -7.31 -10.12
CA ALA A 50 -5.22 -7.29 -8.92
C ALA A 50 -3.92 -6.52 -9.18
N SER A 51 -3.67 -5.50 -8.34
CA SER A 51 -2.52 -4.61 -8.43
C SER A 51 -1.90 -4.41 -7.03
N PRO A 52 -0.60 -4.12 -6.93
CA PRO A 52 0.04 -3.88 -5.64
C PRO A 52 -0.45 -2.59 -4.99
N HIS A 53 -0.88 -2.64 -3.73
CA HIS A 53 -1.36 -1.43 -3.04
C HIS A 53 -0.24 -0.52 -2.48
N THR A 54 1.01 -0.98 -2.55
CA THR A 54 2.20 -0.29 -2.01
C THR A 54 3.36 -0.30 -3.02
N SER A 55 3.10 -0.27 -4.32
CA SER A 55 4.17 -0.30 -5.33
C SER A 55 5.20 0.80 -5.10
N ILE A 56 6.49 0.46 -5.21
CA ILE A 56 7.55 1.48 -5.18
C ILE A 56 7.43 2.49 -6.33
N LEU A 57 6.84 2.09 -7.46
CA LEU A 57 6.61 2.95 -8.61
C LEU A 57 5.54 4.02 -8.28
N ASP A 58 4.44 3.62 -7.65
CA ASP A 58 3.39 4.56 -7.22
C ASP A 58 3.91 5.54 -6.15
N ILE A 59 4.80 5.05 -5.28
CA ILE A 59 5.49 5.87 -4.28
C ILE A 59 6.39 6.90 -4.97
N GLN A 60 7.16 6.50 -5.99
CA GLN A 60 8.00 7.42 -6.77
C GLN A 60 7.17 8.51 -7.45
N ASP A 61 6.04 8.15 -8.05
CA ASP A 61 5.11 9.13 -8.64
C ASP A 61 4.57 10.10 -7.58
N SER A 62 4.24 9.60 -6.39
CA SER A 62 3.79 10.45 -5.27
C SER A 62 4.87 11.44 -4.84
N ILE A 63 6.14 10.99 -4.76
CA ILE A 63 7.28 11.86 -4.47
C ILE A 63 7.41 12.97 -5.52
N LEU A 64 7.24 12.64 -6.80
CA LEU A 64 7.26 13.63 -7.87
C LEU A 64 6.13 14.66 -7.73
N LEU A 65 4.93 14.25 -7.30
CA LEU A 65 3.81 15.16 -7.08
C LEU A 65 4.09 16.15 -5.94
N TYR A 66 4.55 15.66 -4.79
CA TYR A 66 4.85 16.51 -3.63
C TYR A 66 6.00 17.47 -3.92
N SER A 67 7.08 16.96 -4.52
CA SER A 67 8.25 17.79 -4.86
C SER A 67 7.91 18.85 -5.92
N ARG A 68 7.12 18.52 -6.95
CA ARG A 68 6.66 19.51 -7.94
C ARG A 68 5.72 20.57 -7.36
N ALA A 69 4.99 20.23 -6.30
CA ALA A 69 4.20 21.20 -5.54
C ALA A 69 5.05 22.07 -4.60
N GLY A 70 6.38 21.87 -4.54
CA GLY A 70 7.28 22.66 -3.69
C GLY A 70 7.29 22.22 -2.23
N VAL A 71 6.80 21.01 -1.91
CA VAL A 71 6.88 20.47 -0.56
C VAL A 71 8.32 20.06 -0.24
N ASP A 72 8.85 20.56 0.87
CA ASP A 72 10.11 20.08 1.44
C ASP A 72 9.93 18.64 1.96
N MET A 73 10.54 17.69 1.26
CA MET A 73 10.44 16.27 1.58
C MET A 73 10.97 15.94 2.98
N SER A 74 11.86 16.77 3.57
CA SER A 74 12.34 16.57 4.94
C SER A 74 11.25 16.76 6.00
N LYS A 75 10.11 17.36 5.62
CA LYS A 75 8.90 17.46 6.45
C LYS A 75 7.93 16.30 6.22
N VAL A 76 8.21 15.38 5.31
CA VAL A 76 7.31 14.29 4.95
C VAL A 76 7.87 12.98 5.51
N ASN A 77 7.00 12.17 6.11
CA ASN A 77 7.29 10.81 6.54
C ASN A 77 6.63 9.82 5.58
N LEU A 78 7.39 8.82 5.13
CA LEU A 78 6.90 7.77 4.25
C LEU A 78 6.06 6.76 5.05
N GLY A 79 4.84 6.49 4.61
CA GLY A 79 3.95 5.50 5.22
C GLY A 79 4.28 4.07 4.81
N LEU A 80 4.42 3.18 5.78
CA LEU A 80 4.58 1.74 5.59
C LEU A 80 3.32 1.02 6.07
N ALA A 81 2.73 0.21 5.19
CA ALA A 81 1.58 -0.62 5.54
C ALA A 81 2.01 -1.92 6.22
N TRP A 82 1.39 -2.23 7.35
CA TRP A 82 1.44 -3.52 8.05
C TRP A 82 0.15 -4.31 7.81
N TYR A 83 -0.29 -4.31 6.56
CA TYR A 83 -1.41 -5.07 6.07
C TYR A 83 -1.26 -5.29 4.57
N GLY A 84 -2.10 -6.17 4.04
CA GLY A 84 -2.25 -6.36 2.61
C GLY A 84 -3.65 -6.01 2.12
N ARG A 85 -3.75 -5.74 0.82
CA ARG A 85 -5.03 -5.70 0.10
C ARG A 85 -5.28 -7.03 -0.59
N THR A 86 -6.54 -7.44 -0.63
CA THR A 86 -6.92 -8.73 -1.20
C THR A 86 -7.94 -8.58 -2.32
N TYR A 87 -7.90 -9.50 -3.28
CA TYR A 87 -8.74 -9.52 -4.46
C TYR A 87 -9.31 -10.91 -4.67
N ARG A 88 -10.61 -10.99 -4.94
CA ARG A 88 -11.24 -12.20 -5.49
C ARG A 88 -11.02 -12.20 -7.00
N LEU A 89 -10.22 -13.15 -7.46
CA LEU A 89 -9.92 -13.34 -8.88
C LEU A 89 -11.10 -13.95 -9.62
N VAL A 90 -11.31 -13.53 -10.86
CA VAL A 90 -12.27 -14.14 -11.79
C VAL A 90 -11.84 -15.56 -12.15
N ASN A 91 -10.55 -15.74 -12.45
CA ASN A 91 -9.95 -17.05 -12.64
C ASN A 91 -9.10 -17.41 -11.40
N PRO A 92 -9.52 -18.40 -10.58
CA PRO A 92 -8.82 -18.77 -9.36
C PRO A 92 -7.38 -19.25 -9.57
N THR A 93 -7.03 -19.72 -10.77
CA THR A 93 -5.68 -20.21 -11.10
C THR A 93 -4.79 -19.14 -11.71
N CYS A 94 -5.30 -17.93 -11.95
CA CYS A 94 -4.48 -16.82 -12.41
C CYS A 94 -3.44 -16.46 -11.34
N SER A 95 -2.25 -16.10 -11.77
CA SER A 95 -1.11 -15.89 -10.89
C SER A 95 -0.45 -14.55 -11.17
N GLY A 96 -0.13 -13.81 -10.10
CA GLY A 96 0.52 -12.50 -10.18
C GLY A 96 -0.44 -11.33 -10.39
N TYR A 97 0.16 -10.15 -10.55
CA TYR A 97 -0.56 -8.93 -10.84
C TYR A 97 -1.17 -8.95 -12.25
N ASN A 98 -2.13 -8.06 -12.49
CA ASN A 98 -2.93 -7.99 -13.72
C ASN A 98 -3.95 -9.13 -13.90
N CYS A 99 -4.07 -10.04 -12.93
CA CYS A 99 -5.17 -11.00 -12.91
C CYS A 99 -6.50 -10.29 -12.72
N ALA A 100 -7.49 -10.57 -13.58
CA ALA A 100 -8.82 -10.00 -13.48
C ALA A 100 -9.47 -10.33 -12.13
N MET A 101 -10.09 -9.33 -11.52
CA MET A 101 -10.79 -9.44 -10.23
C MET A 101 -12.25 -8.99 -10.35
N ASN A 102 -13.11 -9.50 -9.48
CA ASN A 102 -14.52 -9.13 -9.41
C ASN A 102 -14.96 -8.61 -8.03
N ASP A 103 -14.14 -8.83 -7.00
CA ASP A 103 -14.37 -8.34 -5.65
C ASP A 103 -13.07 -8.29 -4.83
N GLY A 104 -13.16 -7.88 -3.57
CA GLY A 104 -12.10 -8.13 -2.61
C GLY A 104 -12.05 -9.60 -2.17
N GLY A 105 -10.88 -10.03 -1.73
CA GLY A 105 -10.70 -11.38 -1.22
C GLY A 105 -11.47 -11.61 0.08
N ALA A 106 -11.63 -12.88 0.46
CA ALA A 106 -12.36 -13.25 1.68
C ALA A 106 -11.85 -12.51 2.92
N LYS A 107 -12.78 -12.19 3.84
CA LYS A 107 -12.45 -11.55 5.12
C LYS A 107 -11.56 -12.46 5.96
N GLY A 108 -10.55 -11.87 6.61
CA GLY A 108 -9.74 -12.56 7.60
C GLY A 108 -10.51 -12.81 8.91
N PRO A 109 -10.08 -13.81 9.71
CA PRO A 109 -10.73 -14.16 10.97
C PRO A 109 -10.61 -13.05 12.04
N CYS A 110 -9.57 -12.23 11.99
CA CYS A 110 -9.33 -11.16 12.96
C CYS A 110 -9.77 -9.80 12.41
N SER A 111 -9.37 -9.48 11.18
CA SER A 111 -9.67 -8.17 10.56
C SER A 111 -11.15 -8.03 10.17
N GLY A 112 -11.83 -9.13 9.85
CA GLY A 112 -13.27 -9.17 9.60
C GLY A 112 -13.76 -8.41 8.36
N SER A 113 -12.85 -7.86 7.53
CA SER A 113 -13.17 -7.05 6.35
C SER A 113 -12.75 -7.73 5.05
N THR A 114 -13.65 -7.74 4.07
CA THR A 114 -13.33 -8.14 2.68
C THR A 114 -12.32 -7.18 2.06
N GLY A 115 -11.43 -7.71 1.22
CA GLY A 115 -10.44 -6.91 0.49
C GLY A 115 -9.23 -6.47 1.30
N TYR A 116 -9.03 -7.05 2.48
CA TYR A 116 -8.01 -6.65 3.44
C TYR A 116 -7.59 -7.85 4.31
N LEU A 117 -6.30 -7.91 4.65
CA LEU A 117 -5.78 -8.78 5.71
C LEU A 117 -4.70 -8.04 6.50
N SER A 118 -4.72 -8.18 7.82
CA SER A 118 -3.63 -7.67 8.69
C SER A 118 -2.32 -8.41 8.41
N GLN A 119 -1.17 -7.80 8.73
CA GLN A 119 0.12 -8.48 8.59
C GLN A 119 0.21 -9.76 9.44
N PHE A 120 -0.43 -9.79 10.61
CA PHE A 120 -0.53 -10.96 11.45
C PHE A 120 -1.23 -12.12 10.72
N GLU A 121 -2.40 -11.89 10.14
CA GLU A 121 -3.13 -12.90 9.36
C GLU A 121 -2.31 -13.41 8.17
N ILE A 122 -1.61 -12.50 7.49
CA ILE A 122 -0.71 -12.89 6.38
C ILE A 122 0.44 -13.74 6.90
N THR A 123 1.07 -13.35 8.01
CA THR A 123 2.17 -14.11 8.62
C THR A 123 1.72 -15.50 9.06
N ASP A 124 0.52 -15.61 9.60
CA ASP A 124 -0.09 -16.88 9.99
C ASP A 124 -0.27 -17.82 8.78
N LEU A 125 -0.80 -17.29 7.67
CA LEU A 125 -0.89 -18.03 6.40
C LEU A 125 0.46 -18.55 5.91
N LEU A 126 1.51 -17.72 5.98
CA LEU A 126 2.88 -18.13 5.62
C LEU A 126 3.41 -19.22 6.54
N SER A 127 3.08 -19.16 7.84
CA SER A 127 3.48 -20.18 8.82
C SER A 127 2.86 -21.55 8.56
N TYR A 128 1.66 -21.59 7.97
CA TYR A 128 0.99 -22.81 7.51
C TYR A 128 1.43 -23.29 6.12
N GLY A 129 2.47 -22.69 5.54
CA GLY A 129 3.10 -23.16 4.30
C GLY A 129 2.65 -22.43 3.03
N ALA A 130 1.85 -21.36 3.13
CA ALA A 130 1.59 -20.52 1.98
C ALA A 130 2.90 -19.91 1.47
N THR A 131 3.17 -20.03 0.17
CA THR A 131 4.42 -19.53 -0.43
C THR A 131 4.15 -18.23 -1.17
N PRO A 132 4.76 -17.10 -0.77
CA PRO A 132 4.55 -15.83 -1.43
C PRO A 132 5.59 -15.62 -2.54
N HIS A 133 5.25 -14.77 -3.50
CA HIS A 133 6.10 -14.43 -4.64
C HIS A 133 6.48 -12.95 -4.57
N LEU A 134 7.78 -12.67 -4.66
CA LEU A 134 8.29 -11.30 -4.76
C LEU A 134 8.14 -10.82 -6.20
N ASP A 135 7.51 -9.66 -6.37
CA ASP A 135 7.60 -8.90 -7.61
C ASP A 135 8.71 -7.85 -7.49
N SER A 136 9.83 -8.08 -8.18
CA SER A 136 11.02 -7.22 -8.09
C SER A 136 10.84 -5.84 -8.73
N THR A 137 9.82 -5.67 -9.57
CA THR A 137 9.56 -4.39 -10.24
C THR A 137 8.88 -3.43 -9.29
N THR A 138 7.84 -3.89 -8.61
CA THR A 138 7.02 -3.10 -7.69
C THR A 138 7.56 -3.15 -6.27
N GLN A 139 8.49 -4.06 -5.98
CA GLN A 139 9.06 -4.31 -4.65
C GLN A 139 7.94 -4.62 -3.64
N THR A 140 7.08 -5.57 -3.99
CA THR A 140 5.97 -6.05 -3.16
C THR A 140 5.85 -7.56 -3.27
N TYR A 141 5.20 -8.18 -2.28
CA TYR A 141 4.84 -9.59 -2.34
C TYR A 141 3.40 -9.77 -2.77
N TRP A 142 3.14 -10.87 -3.47
CA TRP A 142 1.79 -11.38 -3.65
C TRP A 142 1.72 -12.88 -3.37
N LEU A 143 0.52 -13.35 -3.05
CA LEU A 143 0.22 -14.79 -2.92
C LEU A 143 -1.22 -15.04 -3.35
N ASN A 144 -1.51 -16.20 -3.95
CA ASN A 144 -2.87 -16.57 -4.34
C ASN A 144 -3.34 -17.79 -3.53
N LEU A 145 -4.41 -17.62 -2.74
CA LEU A 145 -5.09 -18.68 -2.00
C LEU A 145 -6.40 -19.03 -2.68
N ALA A 146 -6.38 -20.03 -3.57
CA ALA A 146 -7.59 -20.55 -4.22
C ALA A 146 -8.46 -19.45 -4.86
N GLY A 147 -7.82 -18.45 -5.48
CA GLY A 147 -8.47 -17.30 -6.11
C GLY A 147 -8.61 -16.06 -5.24
N ASP A 148 -8.17 -16.08 -3.98
CA ASP A 148 -7.98 -14.87 -3.18
C ASP A 148 -6.50 -14.43 -3.28
N LEU A 149 -6.24 -13.43 -4.13
CA LEU A 149 -4.91 -12.87 -4.31
C LEU A 149 -4.67 -11.78 -3.25
N ILE A 150 -3.59 -11.91 -2.51
CA ILE A 150 -3.17 -11.02 -1.43
C ILE A 150 -1.92 -10.28 -1.93
N THR A 151 -1.89 -8.95 -1.86
CA THR A 151 -0.70 -8.12 -2.06
C THR A 151 -0.29 -7.47 -0.75
N PHE A 152 1.00 -7.49 -0.42
CA PHE A 152 1.50 -7.08 0.89
C PHE A 152 3.01 -6.82 0.88
N ASP A 153 3.53 -6.42 2.04
CA ASP A 153 4.94 -6.17 2.26
C ASP A 153 5.58 -7.14 3.27
N ARG A 154 6.91 -7.27 3.16
CA ARG A 154 7.77 -7.98 4.11
C ARG A 154 8.99 -7.13 4.44
N ALA A 155 9.82 -7.61 5.36
CA ALA A 155 10.99 -6.90 5.87
C ALA A 155 11.91 -6.37 4.75
N ASP A 156 12.16 -7.16 3.71
CA ASP A 156 12.97 -6.78 2.56
C ASP A 156 12.31 -5.71 1.68
N THR A 157 11.01 -5.80 1.38
CA THR A 157 10.30 -4.77 0.61
C THR A 157 10.15 -3.46 1.39
N TRP A 158 9.90 -3.51 2.70
CA TRP A 158 10.00 -2.33 3.56
C TRP A 158 11.41 -1.74 3.57
N ASN A 159 12.47 -2.55 3.51
CA ASN A 159 13.85 -2.06 3.40
C ASN A 159 14.11 -1.37 2.05
N PHE A 160 13.55 -1.84 0.94
CA PHE A 160 13.62 -1.12 -0.33
C PHE A 160 12.94 0.26 -0.22
N LYS A 161 11.75 0.32 0.36
CA LYS A 161 10.96 1.56 0.52
C LYS A 161 11.63 2.55 1.49
N THR A 162 12.17 2.06 2.60
CA THR A 162 12.89 2.89 3.57
C THR A 162 14.19 3.44 2.97
N ARG A 163 14.88 2.67 2.11
CA ARG A 163 16.03 3.18 1.35
C ARG A 163 15.63 4.26 0.34
N LEU A 164 14.51 4.09 -0.35
CA LEU A 164 13.97 5.14 -1.22
C LEU A 164 13.70 6.42 -0.42
N ALA A 165 13.07 6.30 0.76
CA ALA A 165 12.80 7.44 1.65
C ALA A 165 14.10 8.18 2.02
N ALA A 166 15.14 7.44 2.39
CA ALA A 166 16.45 8.00 2.71
C ALA A 166 17.13 8.70 1.51
N GLN A 167 17.00 8.12 0.31
CA GLN A 167 17.55 8.69 -0.94
C GLN A 167 16.79 9.93 -1.44
N THR A 168 15.55 10.12 -0.99
CA THR A 168 14.66 11.22 -1.41
C THR A 168 14.40 12.24 -0.29
N CYS A 169 15.26 12.23 0.73
CA CYS A 169 15.28 13.19 1.84
C CYS A 169 13.98 13.25 2.65
N PHE A 170 13.26 12.14 2.81
CA PHE A 170 12.15 12.08 3.76
C PHE A 170 12.63 12.39 5.17
N GLY A 171 11.79 13.06 5.97
CA GLY A 171 12.02 13.30 7.39
C GLY A 171 12.03 12.04 8.25
N GLY A 172 11.41 10.97 7.73
CA GLY A 172 11.38 9.67 8.38
C GLY A 172 10.37 8.72 7.73
N THR A 173 9.96 7.72 8.49
CA THR A 173 8.88 6.79 8.14
C THR A 173 7.84 6.77 9.26
N PHE A 174 6.62 6.36 8.92
CA PHE A 174 5.61 5.97 9.90
C PHE A 174 4.93 4.69 9.44
N VAL A 175 4.21 4.05 10.36
CA VAL A 175 3.58 2.74 10.11
C VAL A 175 2.07 2.84 10.31
N TRP A 176 1.34 2.12 9.46
CA TRP A 176 -0.08 1.84 9.63
C TRP A 176 -0.32 0.31 9.62
N SER A 177 -0.65 -0.32 10.74
CA SER A 177 -0.64 0.19 12.12
C SER A 177 -0.08 -0.83 13.09
N VAL A 178 0.29 -0.38 14.29
CA VAL A 178 1.02 -1.18 15.28
C VAL A 178 0.28 -2.44 15.72
N ASP A 179 -1.05 -2.38 15.79
CA ASP A 179 -1.92 -3.50 16.16
C ASP A 179 -1.98 -4.62 15.10
N GLN A 180 -1.53 -4.36 13.88
CA GLN A 180 -1.71 -5.31 12.77
C GLN A 180 -0.60 -6.36 12.67
N VAL A 181 0.44 -6.28 13.51
CA VAL A 181 1.56 -7.25 13.58
C VAL A 181 1.50 -8.16 14.80
N LEU A 182 0.55 -7.95 15.70
CA LEU A 182 0.30 -8.79 16.86
C LEU A 182 -1.10 -9.40 16.78
N PRO A 183 -1.32 -10.62 17.30
CA PRO A 183 -2.66 -11.12 17.49
C PRO A 183 -3.42 -10.22 18.48
N SER A 184 -4.62 -9.79 18.10
CA SER A 184 -5.56 -9.08 18.97
C SER A 184 -6.19 -9.99 20.01
#